data_AF-A0A392MPB6-F1
#
_entry.id   AF-A0A392MPB6-F1
#
_cell.length_a   1.000
_cell.length_b   1.000
_cell.length_c   1.000
_cell.angle_alpha   90.00
_cell.angle_beta   90.00
_cell.angle_gamma   90.00
#
_symmetry.space_group_name_H-M   'P 1'
#
loop_
_entity.id
_entity.type
_entity.pdbx_description
1 polymer ?
#
loop_
_entity_poly.entity_id
_entity_poly.type
_entity_poly.pdbx_seq_one_letter_code
_entity_poly.pdbx_strand_id
1 'polypeptide(L)'
;GLDPKSTASLFTNAQCLGENRIGNVDCFVLKVCADRETVIERSEGPAEVIRHILYGYFCQKSGLLIYLEDSHLTRVPTQDSDTVYWETTIGSSIGDYRDVDGILIAHQGRSIATVFRFGELSMQHSRTRMEEVWTIDDVMFNVPGLSMDHFIPPADILDNINSP
;
A
#
# COMPACT_ATOMS: atom_id res chain seq x y z
N GLY A 1 -3.04 -7.91 -4.70
CA GLY A 1 -2.98 -6.68 -5.51
C GLY A 1 -2.10 -6.87 -6.73
N LEU A 2 -2.54 -7.71 -7.66
CA LEU A 2 -1.88 -7.93 -8.96
C LEU A 2 -2.93 -8.05 -10.08
N ASP A 3 -4.17 -8.41 -9.72
CA ASP A 3 -5.34 -8.23 -10.57
C ASP A 3 -5.52 -6.73 -10.94
N PRO A 4 -5.55 -6.40 -12.25
CA PRO A 4 -5.76 -5.04 -12.72
C PRO A 4 -7.10 -4.45 -12.30
N LYS A 5 -8.16 -5.27 -12.13
CA LYS A 5 -9.47 -4.76 -11.71
C LYS A 5 -9.44 -4.25 -10.27
N SER A 6 -8.92 -5.05 -9.35
CA SER A 6 -8.75 -4.68 -7.95
C SER A 6 -7.87 -3.45 -7.81
N THR A 7 -6.79 -3.37 -8.61
CA THR A 7 -5.92 -2.20 -8.66
C THR A 7 -6.68 -0.95 -9.14
N ALA A 8 -7.47 -1.06 -10.22
CA ALA A 8 -8.29 0.05 -10.70
C ALA A 8 -9.36 0.45 -9.67
N SER A 9 -9.99 -0.51 -9.01
CA SER A 9 -11.01 -0.29 -7.98
C SER A 9 -10.46 0.50 -6.78
N LEU A 10 -9.21 0.27 -6.40
CA LEU A 10 -8.54 1.04 -5.34
C LEU A 10 -8.52 2.55 -5.65
N PHE A 11 -8.45 2.93 -6.92
CA PHE A 11 -8.39 4.32 -7.39
C PHE A 11 -9.74 4.87 -7.88
N THR A 12 -10.86 4.19 -7.61
CA THR A 12 -12.21 4.61 -8.09
C THR A 12 -12.55 6.04 -7.69
N ASN A 13 -12.24 6.43 -6.46
CA ASN A 13 -12.51 7.76 -5.91
C ASN A 13 -11.26 8.65 -5.86
N ALA A 14 -10.29 8.39 -6.73
CA ALA A 14 -9.02 9.10 -6.72
C ALA A 14 -9.14 10.53 -7.29
N GLN A 15 -8.30 11.41 -6.75
CA GLN A 15 -8.03 12.71 -7.35
C GLN A 15 -6.96 12.56 -8.43
N CYS A 16 -7.23 13.01 -9.65
CA CYS A 16 -6.20 13.14 -10.68
C CYS A 16 -5.32 14.37 -10.38
N LEU A 17 -4.01 14.15 -10.24
CA LEU A 17 -3.03 15.20 -9.94
C LEU A 17 -2.33 15.75 -11.18
N GLY A 18 -2.55 15.13 -12.34
CA GLY A 18 -1.92 15.50 -13.61
C GLY A 18 -0.92 14.46 -14.10
N GLU A 19 0.09 14.91 -14.82
CA GLU A 19 1.04 14.07 -15.53
C GLU A 19 2.43 14.12 -14.88
N ASN A 20 3.15 13.00 -14.93
CA ASN A 20 4.51 12.88 -14.43
C ASN A 20 5.27 11.83 -15.25
N ARG A 21 6.60 11.83 -15.21
CA ARG A 21 7.43 10.85 -15.92
C ARG A 21 8.22 10.00 -14.93
N ILE A 22 8.00 8.68 -14.97
CA ILE A 22 8.75 7.70 -14.19
C ILE A 22 9.76 7.02 -15.11
N GLY A 23 11.05 7.34 -14.94
CA GLY A 23 12.09 6.92 -15.86
C GLY A 23 11.82 7.41 -17.28
N ASN A 24 11.50 6.48 -18.19
CA ASN A 24 11.18 6.76 -19.59
C ASN A 24 9.68 6.59 -19.91
N VAL A 25 8.82 6.44 -18.90
CA VAL A 25 7.38 6.22 -19.07
C VAL A 25 6.60 7.46 -18.66
N ASP A 26 5.86 8.03 -19.61
CA ASP A 26 4.90 9.11 -19.34
C ASP A 26 3.67 8.53 -18.62
N CYS A 27 3.36 9.09 -17.46
CA CYS A 27 2.32 8.62 -16.56
C CYS A 27 1.30 9.72 -16.25
N PHE A 28 0.08 9.33 -15.90
CA PHE A 28 -0.83 10.17 -15.12
C PHE A 28 -0.81 9.71 -13.66
N VAL A 29 -1.00 10.65 -12.74
CA VAL A 29 -0.89 10.43 -11.30
C VAL A 29 -2.25 10.52 -10.65
N LEU A 30 -2.66 9.45 -9.98
CA LEU A 30 -3.88 9.38 -9.18
C LEU A 30 -3.53 9.35 -7.70
N LYS A 31 -4.27 10.09 -6.88
CA LYS A 31 -4.12 10.13 -5.43
C LYS A 31 -5.39 9.67 -4.73
N VAL A 32 -5.25 8.77 -3.77
CA VAL A 32 -6.33 8.34 -2.88
C VAL A 32 -5.93 8.70 -1.45
N CYS A 33 -6.83 9.34 -0.72
CA CYS A 33 -6.71 9.53 0.72
C CYS A 33 -7.70 8.60 1.39
N ALA A 34 -7.25 7.84 2.40
CA ALA A 34 -8.18 7.14 3.27
C ALA A 34 -9.06 8.15 4.02
N ASP A 35 -10.34 7.81 4.19
CA ASP A 35 -11.24 8.62 5.00
C ASP A 35 -10.93 8.49 6.50
N ARG A 36 -11.59 9.33 7.30
CA ARG A 36 -11.35 9.39 8.74
C ARG A 36 -11.71 8.07 9.43
N GLU A 37 -12.77 7.40 9.00
CA GLU A 37 -13.24 6.15 9.61
C GLU A 37 -12.22 5.02 9.39
N THR A 38 -11.79 4.84 8.13
CA THR A 38 -10.75 3.88 7.74
C THR A 38 -9.44 4.11 8.49
N VAL A 39 -9.07 5.37 8.71
CA VAL A 39 -7.85 5.74 9.43
C VAL A 39 -7.97 5.43 10.94
N ILE A 40 -9.15 5.66 11.53
CA ILE A 40 -9.41 5.33 12.94
C ILE A 40 -9.39 3.81 13.17
N GLU A 41 -10.00 3.02 12.29
CA GLU A 41 -10.01 1.55 12.39
C GLU A 41 -8.61 0.93 12.38
N ARG A 42 -7.63 1.63 11.79
CA ARG A 42 -6.23 1.20 11.73
C ARG A 42 -5.39 1.65 12.94
N SER A 43 -5.98 2.41 13.85
CA SER A 43 -5.30 2.86 15.07
C SER A 43 -5.32 1.75 16.12
N GLU A 44 -4.17 1.50 16.76
CA GLU A 44 -4.02 0.41 17.73
C GLU A 44 -3.33 0.93 19.00
N GLY A 45 -3.97 0.70 20.16
CA GLY A 45 -3.47 1.18 21.44
C GLY A 45 -3.22 2.69 21.44
N PRO A 46 -2.02 3.16 21.83
CA PRO A 46 -1.69 4.59 21.80
C PRO A 46 -1.34 5.13 20.41
N ALA A 47 -1.19 4.27 19.39
CA ALA A 47 -0.80 4.68 18.05
C ALA A 47 -2.02 5.04 17.22
N GLU A 48 -2.15 6.33 16.90
CA GLU A 48 -3.23 6.86 16.07
C GLU A 48 -2.72 7.08 14.65
N VAL A 49 -3.26 6.35 13.69
CA VAL A 49 -3.05 6.69 12.28
C VAL A 49 -3.80 8.00 12.04
N ILE A 50 -3.12 9.01 11.50
CA ILE A 50 -3.74 10.32 11.23
C ILE A 50 -3.82 10.63 9.73
N ARG A 51 -3.12 9.83 8.91
CA ARG A 51 -3.12 9.97 7.46
C ARG A 51 -2.68 8.68 6.81
N HIS A 52 -3.40 8.27 5.77
CA HIS A 52 -2.96 7.26 4.83
C HIS A 52 -3.28 7.75 3.42
N ILE A 53 -2.25 7.86 2.58
CA ILE A 53 -2.35 8.35 1.21
C ILE A 53 -1.64 7.40 0.28
N LEU A 54 -2.31 7.07 -0.82
CA LEU A 54 -1.77 6.30 -1.92
C LEU A 54 -1.62 7.19 -3.15
N TYR A 55 -0.52 7.02 -3.88
CA TYR A 55 -0.28 7.60 -5.19
C TYR A 55 -0.02 6.50 -6.21
N GLY A 56 -0.82 6.44 -7.26
CA GLY A 56 -0.64 5.51 -8.37
C GLY A 56 -0.17 6.24 -9.61
N TYR A 57 0.90 5.74 -10.22
CA TYR A 57 1.48 6.28 -11.46
C TYR A 57 1.18 5.31 -12.59
N PHE A 58 0.27 5.69 -13.46
CA PHE A 58 -0.23 4.83 -14.53
C PHE A 58 0.30 5.30 -15.88
N CYS A 59 0.87 4.39 -16.66
CA CYS A 59 1.35 4.66 -18.01
C CYS A 59 0.21 5.25 -18.86
N GLN A 60 0.43 6.42 -19.46
CA GLN A 60 -0.61 7.08 -20.28
C GLN A 60 -1.01 6.25 -21.51
N LYS A 61 -0.06 5.46 -22.05
CA LYS A 61 -0.27 4.66 -23.26
C LYS A 61 -1.03 3.36 -23.00
N SER A 62 -0.71 2.66 -21.91
CA SER A 62 -1.25 1.32 -21.63
C SER A 62 -2.22 1.27 -20.46
N GLY A 63 -2.28 2.30 -19.62
CA GLY A 63 -3.06 2.31 -18.38
C GLY A 63 -2.49 1.42 -17.27
N LEU A 64 -1.34 0.78 -17.46
CA LEU A 64 -0.70 -0.09 -16.46
C LEU A 64 -0.05 0.74 -15.34
N LEU A 65 -0.13 0.22 -14.11
CA LEU A 65 0.52 0.82 -12.95
C LEU A 65 2.05 0.60 -13.04
N ILE A 66 2.81 1.69 -13.05
CA ILE A 66 4.28 1.65 -13.15
C ILE A 66 4.93 1.80 -11.78
N TYR A 67 4.30 2.62 -10.92
CA TYR A 67 4.81 2.92 -9.60
C TYR A 67 3.66 3.20 -8.63
N LEU A 68 3.79 2.73 -7.40
CA LEU A 68 2.85 2.96 -6.32
C LEU A 68 3.62 3.54 -5.13
N GLU A 69 3.15 4.67 -4.59
CA GLU A 69 3.60 5.15 -3.29
C GLU A 69 2.46 5.02 -2.28
N ASP A 70 2.82 4.47 -1.12
CA ASP A 70 1.97 4.39 0.05
C ASP A 70 2.63 5.19 1.18
N SER A 71 1.92 6.15 1.75
CA SER A 71 2.37 6.94 2.89
C SER A 71 1.37 6.83 4.05
N HIS A 72 1.89 6.39 5.19
CA HIS A 72 1.17 6.30 6.46
C HIS A 72 1.82 7.22 7.49
N LEU A 73 1.05 8.13 8.08
CA LEU A 73 1.48 8.96 9.20
C LEU A 73 0.75 8.54 10.46
N THR A 74 1.51 8.14 11.47
CA THR A 74 1.03 7.71 12.78
C THR A 74 1.52 8.66 13.85
N ARG A 75 0.63 9.04 14.75
CA ARG A 75 0.88 9.85 15.93
C ARG A 75 0.88 8.94 17.16
N VAL A 76 1.89 9.06 18.00
CA VAL A 76 1.98 8.34 19.28
C VAL A 76 2.21 9.36 20.39
N PRO A 77 1.24 9.56 21.30
CA PRO A 77 1.42 10.41 22.47
C PRO A 77 2.38 9.75 23.45
N THR A 78 3.22 10.56 24.09
CA THR A 78 4.14 10.10 25.16
C THR A 78 3.68 10.61 26.52
N GLN A 79 4.19 10.01 27.60
CA GLN A 79 3.80 10.34 28.97
C GLN A 79 4.15 11.80 29.37
N ASP A 80 5.15 12.40 28.72
CA ASP A 80 5.69 13.73 29.07
C ASP A 80 5.07 14.89 28.27
N SER A 81 3.87 14.70 27.69
CA SER A 81 3.19 15.63 26.76
C SER A 81 3.88 15.85 25.40
N ASP A 82 5.03 15.22 25.15
CA ASP A 82 5.65 15.21 23.82
C ASP A 82 4.91 14.25 22.88
N THR A 83 4.86 14.60 21.60
CA THR A 83 4.20 13.79 20.57
C THR A 83 5.23 13.31 19.55
N VAL A 84 5.27 11.99 19.36
CA VAL A 84 6.14 11.36 18.36
C VAL A 84 5.31 11.00 17.13
N TYR A 85 5.84 11.35 15.98
CA TYR A 85 5.30 11.00 14.67
C TYR A 85 6.16 9.95 14.00
N TRP A 86 5.48 9.00 13.35
CA TRP A 86 6.08 7.98 12.52
C TRP A 86 5.47 8.09 11.13
N GLU A 87 6.32 8.36 10.13
CA GLU A 87 5.94 8.28 8.73
C GLU A 87 6.55 7.04 8.11
N THR A 88 5.69 6.15 7.62
CA THR A 88 6.09 5.01 6.79
C THR A 88 5.76 5.33 5.35
N THR A 89 6.76 5.36 4.48
CA THR A 89 6.58 5.50 3.03
C THR A 89 7.06 4.24 2.33
N ILE A 90 6.24 3.65 1.48
CA ILE A 90 6.58 2.48 0.66
C ILE A 90 6.43 2.86 -0.80
N GLY A 91 7.56 2.93 -1.51
CA GLY A 91 7.61 3.16 -2.95
C GLY A 91 7.85 1.86 -3.69
N SER A 92 6.94 1.46 -4.57
CA SER A 92 6.96 0.17 -5.27
C SER A 92 6.95 0.35 -6.78
N SER A 93 8.04 -0.03 -7.43
CA SER A 93 8.11 -0.18 -8.90
C SER A 93 7.55 -1.53 -9.32
N ILE A 94 6.74 -1.52 -10.37
CA ILE A 94 5.98 -2.69 -10.83
C ILE A 94 6.27 -2.85 -12.33
N GLY A 95 6.55 -4.07 -12.76
CA GLY A 95 6.93 -4.33 -14.14
C GLY A 95 6.80 -5.80 -14.55
N ASP A 96 7.38 -6.10 -15.71
CA ASP A 96 7.27 -7.42 -16.35
C ASP A 96 5.80 -7.87 -16.46
N TYR A 97 4.98 -7.01 -17.06
CA TYR A 97 3.60 -7.33 -17.34
C TYR A 97 3.53 -8.36 -18.46
N ARG A 98 3.01 -9.55 -18.14
CA ARG A 98 2.82 -10.66 -19.08
C ARG A 98 1.34 -10.97 -19.23
N ASP A 99 0.95 -11.41 -20.42
CA ASP A 99 -0.41 -11.88 -20.66
C ASP A 99 -0.60 -13.24 -19.99
N VAL A 100 -1.61 -13.33 -19.13
CA VAL A 100 -2.07 -14.56 -18.49
C VAL A 100 -3.58 -14.61 -18.71
N ASP A 101 -4.02 -15.50 -19.59
CA ASP A 101 -5.42 -15.65 -20.00
C ASP A 101 -6.09 -14.34 -20.45
N GLY A 102 -5.37 -13.50 -21.21
CA GLY A 102 -5.89 -12.22 -21.71
C GLY A 102 -5.85 -11.06 -20.71
N ILE A 103 -5.22 -11.26 -19.55
CA ILE A 103 -5.03 -10.24 -18.51
C ILE A 103 -3.53 -9.97 -18.34
N LEU A 104 -3.12 -8.71 -18.40
CA LEU A 104 -1.73 -8.33 -18.14
C LEU A 104 -1.46 -8.30 -16.63
N ILE A 105 -0.63 -9.22 -16.15
CA ILE A 105 -0.24 -9.37 -14.74
C ILE A 105 1.25 -9.03 -14.58
N ALA A 106 1.59 -8.23 -13.57
CA ALA A 106 2.97 -7.91 -13.24
C ALA A 106 3.67 -9.13 -12.61
N HIS A 107 4.83 -9.49 -13.14
CA HIS A 107 5.63 -10.63 -12.66
C HIS A 107 6.87 -10.21 -11.88
N GLN A 108 7.15 -8.92 -11.76
CA GLN A 108 8.23 -8.45 -10.90
C GLN A 108 7.95 -7.07 -10.32
N GLY A 109 8.63 -6.78 -9.22
CA GLY A 109 8.69 -5.45 -8.67
C GLY A 109 9.80 -5.27 -7.66
N ARG A 110 9.98 -4.02 -7.28
CA ARG A 110 10.94 -3.61 -6.25
C ARG A 110 10.31 -2.55 -5.37
N SER A 111 10.32 -2.80 -4.07
CA SER A 111 9.69 -1.97 -3.06
C SER A 111 10.76 -1.44 -2.10
N ILE A 112 10.66 -0.16 -1.77
CA ILE A 112 11.52 0.51 -0.80
C ILE A 112 10.61 1.06 0.29
N ALA A 113 10.69 0.49 1.48
CA ALA A 113 10.02 1.00 2.66
C ALA A 113 10.97 1.88 3.47
N THR A 114 10.51 3.07 3.84
CA THR A 114 11.23 3.99 4.73
C THR A 114 10.35 4.30 5.92
N VAL A 115 10.86 4.06 7.13
CA VAL A 115 10.22 4.44 8.38
C VAL A 115 11.00 5.61 8.96
N PHE A 116 10.34 6.75 9.12
CA PHE A 116 10.91 7.99 9.62
C PHE A 116 10.22 8.42 10.91
N ARG A 117 11.00 8.58 11.98
CA ARG A 117 10.54 9.05 13.29
C ARG A 117 10.94 10.50 13.50
N PHE A 118 9.99 11.33 13.89
CA PHE A 118 10.22 12.73 14.24
C PHE A 118 9.27 13.20 15.35
N GLY A 119 9.58 14.30 16.01
CA GLY A 119 8.80 14.83 17.14
C GLY A 119 9.11 16.30 17.37
N GLU A 120 8.26 16.99 18.10
CA GLU A 120 8.31 18.45 18.25
C GLU A 120 9.48 18.89 19.17
N LEU A 121 9.81 18.07 20.18
CA LEU A 121 10.90 18.33 21.13
C LEU A 121 12.09 17.37 20.99
N SER A 122 11.97 16.30 20.20
CA SER A 122 13.01 15.28 20.08
C SER A 122 14.12 15.70 19.10
N MET A 123 15.35 15.90 19.61
CA MET A 123 16.57 16.10 18.77
C MET A 123 17.04 14.83 18.04
N GLN A 124 16.33 13.71 18.20
CA GLN A 124 16.67 12.41 17.65
C GLN A 124 15.65 12.00 16.58
N HIS A 125 15.92 12.40 15.34
CA HIS A 125 15.30 11.80 14.18
C HIS A 125 15.97 10.45 13.88
N SER A 126 15.17 9.43 13.62
CA SER A 126 15.67 8.14 13.11
C SER A 126 15.01 7.82 11.78
N ARG A 127 15.79 7.29 10.85
CA ARG A 127 15.32 6.81 9.55
C ARG A 127 15.81 5.40 9.33
N THR A 128 14.88 4.48 9.15
CA THR A 128 15.18 3.09 8.77
C THR A 128 14.68 2.87 7.35
N ARG A 129 15.45 2.16 6.53
CA ARG A 129 15.10 1.84 5.15
C ARG A 129 15.23 0.34 4.94
N MET A 130 14.22 -0.26 4.32
CA MET A 130 14.16 -1.67 3.93
C MET A 130 13.87 -1.74 2.43
N GLU A 131 14.40 -2.77 1.78
CA GLU A 131 14.27 -2.96 0.35
C GLU A 131 13.89 -4.41 0.06
N GLU A 132 12.93 -4.59 -0.84
CA GLU A 132 12.43 -5.87 -1.29
C GLU A 132 12.42 -5.90 -2.82
N VAL A 133 12.81 -7.03 -3.39
CA VAL A 133 12.62 -7.34 -4.81
C VAL A 133 11.84 -8.64 -4.87
N TRP A 134 10.76 -8.64 -5.64
CA TRP A 134 9.90 -9.80 -5.80
C TRP A 134 9.79 -10.18 -7.28
N THR A 135 9.66 -11.48 -7.52
CA THR A 135 9.41 -12.08 -8.83
C THR A 135 8.33 -13.14 -8.68
N ILE A 136 7.52 -13.30 -9.72
CA ILE A 136 6.46 -14.31 -9.81
C ILE A 136 6.76 -15.16 -11.02
N ASP A 137 6.94 -16.46 -10.79
CA ASP A 137 7.25 -17.40 -11.86
C ASP A 137 5.98 -17.85 -12.58
N ASP A 138 4.97 -18.25 -11.83
CA ASP A 138 3.71 -18.80 -12.34
C ASP A 138 2.48 -18.09 -11.77
N VAL A 139 1.52 -17.81 -12.65
CA VAL A 139 0.20 -17.28 -12.31
C VAL A 139 -0.85 -18.21 -12.91
N MET A 140 -1.82 -18.61 -12.09
CA MET A 140 -2.94 -19.46 -12.49
C MET A 140 -4.25 -18.91 -11.94
N PHE A 141 -5.28 -18.90 -12.77
CA PHE A 141 -6.65 -18.58 -12.37
C PHE A 141 -7.45 -19.85 -12.10
N ASN A 142 -8.42 -19.76 -11.18
CA ASN A 142 -9.36 -20.85 -10.87
C ASN A 142 -8.66 -22.18 -10.55
N VAL A 143 -7.59 -22.12 -9.73
CA VAL A 143 -6.75 -23.27 -9.39
C VAL A 143 -7.60 -24.45 -8.87
N PRO A 144 -7.62 -25.59 -9.58
CA PRO A 144 -8.40 -26.75 -9.14
C PRO A 144 -7.93 -27.27 -7.77
N GLY A 145 -8.88 -27.62 -6.90
CA GLY A 145 -8.59 -28.13 -5.56
C GLY A 145 -8.42 -27.06 -4.48
N LEU A 146 -8.40 -25.77 -4.84
CA LEU A 146 -8.45 -24.68 -3.87
C LEU A 146 -9.85 -24.59 -3.26
N SER A 147 -9.96 -24.68 -1.94
CA SER A 147 -11.22 -24.56 -1.16
C SER A 147 -11.11 -23.45 -0.10
N MET A 148 -12.22 -23.09 0.52
CA MET A 148 -12.25 -22.10 1.62
C MET A 148 -11.36 -22.49 2.80
N ASP A 149 -11.11 -23.78 3.01
CA ASP A 149 -10.26 -24.27 4.11
C ASP A 149 -8.78 -23.89 3.94
N HIS A 150 -8.38 -23.43 2.74
CA HIS A 150 -7.03 -22.97 2.47
C HIS A 150 -6.80 -21.50 2.85
N PHE A 151 -7.86 -20.78 3.23
CA PHE A 151 -7.81 -19.37 3.60
C PHE A 151 -8.02 -19.23 5.11
N ILE A 152 -6.96 -18.90 5.83
CA ILE A 152 -7.00 -18.70 7.27
C ILE A 152 -7.32 -17.21 7.52
N PRO A 153 -8.42 -16.87 8.23
CA PRO A 153 -8.71 -15.49 8.55
C PRO A 153 -7.67 -14.91 9.52
N PRO A 154 -7.49 -13.57 9.53
CA PRO A 154 -6.78 -12.89 10.61
C PRO A 154 -7.28 -13.31 11.99
N ALA A 155 -6.35 -13.45 12.96
CA ALA A 155 -6.63 -14.03 14.28
C ALA A 155 -7.69 -13.26 15.08
N ASP A 156 -7.76 -11.95 14.86
CA ASP A 156 -8.70 -10.99 15.43
C ASP A 156 -10.16 -11.18 14.98
N ILE A 157 -10.42 -11.94 13.90
CA ILE A 157 -11.78 -12.26 13.45
C ILE A 157 -12.39 -13.44 14.23
N LEU A 158 -11.55 -14.31 14.81
CA LEU A 158 -12.02 -15.54 15.47
C LEU A 158 -12.75 -15.27 16.80
N ASP A 159 -12.49 -14.15 17.47
CA ASP A 159 -13.09 -13.82 18.78
C ASP A 159 -14.58 -13.42 18.68
N ASN A 160 -15.07 -13.04 17.50
CA ASN A 160 -16.48 -12.70 17.28
C ASN A 160 -17.39 -13.92 17.07
N ILE A 161 -16.85 -15.14 16.94
CA ILE A 161 -17.66 -16.36 16.76
C ILE A 161 -18.04 -16.99 18.12
N ASN A 162 -17.34 -16.62 19.20
CA ASN A 162 -17.56 -17.18 20.54
C ASN A 162 -18.07 -16.15 21.57
N SER A 163 -18.49 -14.97 21.13
CA SER A 163 -19.16 -14.00 22.00
C SER A 163 -20.66 -14.33 22.08
N PRO A 164 -21.22 -14.55 23.29
CA PRO A 164 -22.62 -14.96 23.48
C PRO A 164 -23.65 -13.88 23.10
#